data_AF-A0A266LMW6-F1
#
_entry.id   AF-A0A266LMW6-F1
#
_cell.length_a   1.000
_cell.length_b   1.000
_cell.length_c   1.000
_cell.angle_alpha   90.00
_cell.angle_beta   90.00
_cell.angle_gamma   90.00
#
_symmetry.space_group_name_H-M   'P 1'
#
loop_
_entity.id
_entity.type
_entity.pdbx_description
1 polymer ?
#
loop_
_entity_poly.entity_id
_entity_poly.type
_entity_poly.pdbx_seq_one_letter_code
_entity_poly.pdbx_strand_id
1 'polypeptide(L)' 'MANPRLATVEPRAYRWAVHCCSYKWELGTFPDRAVALFADEAMAIRYGGSMWPSTFEVVDLQAAGGGEL' A
#
# COMPACT_ATOMS: atom_id res chain seq x y z
N MET A 1 -20.37 17.56 -0.06
CA MET A 1 -20.69 17.32 1.36
C MET A 1 -19.99 16.06 1.82
N ALA A 2 -19.28 16.10 2.95
CA ALA A 2 -18.72 14.89 3.55
C ALA A 2 -19.87 14.00 4.05
N ASN A 3 -19.80 12.69 3.81
CA ASN A 3 -20.79 11.75 4.30
C ASN A 3 -20.62 11.60 5.82
N PRO A 4 -21.64 11.90 6.65
CA PRO A 4 -21.52 11.91 8.12
C PRO A 4 -21.27 10.52 8.72
N ARG A 5 -21.42 9.44 7.94
CA ARG A 5 -21.09 8.07 8.35
C ARG A 5 -19.62 7.70 8.15
N LEU A 6 -18.84 8.57 7.49
CA LEU A 6 -17.43 8.33 7.22
C LEU A 6 -16.58 9.17 8.17
N ALA A 7 -15.63 8.52 8.84
CA ALA A 7 -14.62 9.23 9.62
C ALA A 7 -13.72 10.05 8.69
N THR A 8 -13.15 11.14 9.21
CA THR A 8 -12.08 11.87 8.53
C THR A 8 -10.90 10.93 8.31
N VAL A 9 -10.40 10.88 7.07
CA VAL A 9 -9.24 10.07 6.72
C VAL A 9 -7.98 10.76 7.27
N GLU A 10 -7.33 10.12 8.24
CA GLU A 10 -6.01 10.53 8.74
C GLU A 10 -4.93 9.72 8.01
N PRO A 11 -4.13 10.33 7.10
CA PRO A 11 -3.16 9.59 6.31
C PRO A 11 -2.13 8.82 7.16
N ARG A 12 -1.79 9.33 8.35
CA ARG A 12 -0.84 8.69 9.27
C ARG A 12 -1.37 7.41 9.92
N ALA A 13 -2.69 7.19 9.87
CA ALA A 13 -3.31 5.97 10.39
C ALA A 13 -3.07 4.76 9.48
N TYR A 14 -2.62 4.96 8.24
CA TYR A 14 -2.36 3.90 7.28
C TYR A 14 -0.85 3.64 7.20
N ARG A 15 -0.39 2.62 7.91
CA ARG A 15 1.02 2.25 8.03
C ARG A 15 1.52 1.41 6.86
N TRP A 16 0.65 0.65 6.22
CA TRP A 16 1.04 -0.35 5.22
C TRP A 16 0.60 0.07 3.83
N ALA A 17 1.53 0.09 2.89
CA ALA A 17 1.26 0.35 1.48
C ALA A 17 1.37 -0.94 0.67
N VAL A 18 0.38 -1.20 -0.20
CA VAL A 18 0.44 -2.29 -1.17
C VAL A 18 0.90 -1.73 -2.50
N HIS A 19 1.90 -2.36 -3.11
CA HIS A 19 2.37 -2.10 -4.47
C HIS A 19 2.05 -3.31 -5.33
N CYS A 20 1.66 -3.10 -6.60
CA CYS A 20 1.35 -4.22 -7.50
C CYS A 20 2.61 -4.88 -8.09
N CYS A 21 3.73 -4.15 -8.04
CA CYS A 21 5.03 -4.45 -8.64
C CYS A 21 4.89 -4.98 -10.07
N SER A 22 4.08 -4.31 -10.87
CA SER A 22 3.88 -4.60 -12.30
C SER A 22 5.19 -4.59 -13.10
N TYR A 23 6.21 -3.87 -12.60
CA TYR A 23 7.57 -3.89 -13.14
C TYR A 23 8.20 -5.30 -13.14
N LYS A 24 7.78 -6.23 -12.26
CA LYS A 24 8.26 -7.62 -12.25
C LYS A 24 7.92 -8.38 -13.53
N TRP A 25 6.97 -7.87 -14.32
CA TRP A 25 6.55 -8.42 -15.61
C TRP A 25 6.96 -7.52 -16.79
N GLU A 26 7.84 -6.54 -16.55
CA GLU A 26 8.24 -5.52 -17.52
C GLU A 26 7.06 -4.68 -18.05
N LEU A 27 5.93 -4.66 -17.33
CA LEU A 27 4.70 -3.95 -17.74
C LEU A 27 4.67 -2.46 -17.33
N GLY A 28 5.71 -1.96 -16.67
CA GLY A 28 5.79 -0.59 -16.19
C GLY A 28 7.23 -0.04 -16.17
N THR A 29 7.38 1.25 -16.47
CA THR A 29 8.69 1.93 -16.62
C THR A 29 8.98 2.94 -15.50
N PHE A 30 8.19 2.94 -14.42
CA PHE A 30 8.30 3.91 -13.32
C PHE A 30 8.25 3.21 -11.96
N PRO A 31 8.72 3.85 -10.87
CA PRO A 31 8.54 3.31 -9.52
C PRO A 31 7.06 3.01 -9.29
N ASP A 32 6.76 1.77 -8.91
CA ASP A 32 5.39 1.32 -8.66
C ASP A 32 4.80 2.17 -7.54
N ARG A 33 3.67 2.83 -7.78
CA ARG A 33 2.99 3.63 -6.76
C ARG A 33 2.13 2.71 -5.90
N ALA A 34 2.00 3.06 -4.61
CA ALA A 34 1.07 2.36 -3.74
C ALA A 34 -0.35 2.41 -4.35
N VAL A 35 -0.93 1.24 -4.56
CA VAL A 35 -2.28 1.06 -5.11
C VAL A 35 -3.34 1.06 -4.01
N ALA A 36 -2.95 0.74 -2.78
CA ALA A 36 -3.82 0.76 -1.61
C ALA A 36 -3.02 1.01 -0.32
N LEU A 37 -3.68 1.60 0.69
CA LEU A 37 -3.13 1.88 2.01
C LEU A 37 -3.98 1.19 3.08
N PHE A 38 -3.32 0.59 4.07
CA PHE A 38 -3.97 -0.16 5.15
C PHE A 38 -3.39 0.23 6.50
N ALA A 39 -4.24 0.23 7.52
CA ALA A 39 -3.81 0.36 8.91
C ALA A 39 -3.18 -0.95 9.44
N ASP A 40 -3.60 -2.10 8.89
CA ASP A 40 -3.21 -3.44 9.32
C ASP A 40 -2.46 -4.20 8.21
N GLU A 41 -1.38 -4.88 8.59
CA GLU A 41 -0.50 -5.63 7.67
C GLU A 41 -1.21 -6.85 7.07
N ALA A 42 -1.93 -7.61 7.90
CA ALA A 42 -2.58 -8.83 7.46
C ALA A 42 -3.68 -8.54 6.44
N MET A 43 -4.40 -7.42 6.60
CA MET A 43 -5.35 -6.95 5.58
C MET A 43 -4.65 -6.54 4.28
N ALA A 44 -3.52 -5.84 4.37
CA ALA A 44 -2.72 -5.46 3.21
C ALA A 44 -2.24 -6.69 2.42
N ILE A 45 -1.73 -7.70 3.13
CA ILE A 45 -1.27 -8.97 2.54
C ILE A 45 -2.42 -9.72 1.87
N ARG A 46 -3.57 -9.83 2.55
CA ARG A 46 -4.76 -10.50 2.00
C ARG A 46 -5.26 -9.81 0.73
N TYR A 47 -5.33 -8.47 0.76
CA TYR A 47 -5.74 -7.69 -0.40
C TYR A 47 -4.76 -7.88 -1.56
N GLY A 48 -3.46 -7.68 -1.32
CA GLY A 48 -2.42 -7.86 -2.31
C GLY A 48 -2.44 -9.25 -2.95
N GLY A 49 -2.50 -10.31 -2.14
CA GLY A 49 -2.56 -11.69 -2.63
C GLY A 49 -3.84 -12.02 -3.40
N SER A 50 -4.97 -11.39 -3.09
CA SER A 50 -6.23 -11.57 -3.84
C SER A 50 -6.20 -10.91 -5.23
N MET A 51 -5.49 -9.78 -5.36
CA MET A 51 -5.43 -9.00 -6.60
C MET A 51 -4.26 -9.44 -7.48
N TRP A 52 -3.13 -9.79 -6.87
CA TRP A 52 -1.89 -10.17 -7.51
C TRP A 52 -1.28 -11.37 -6.78
N PRO A 53 -1.52 -12.61 -7.24
CA PRO A 53 -1.14 -13.81 -6.48
C PRO A 53 0.35 -13.94 -6.14
N SER A 54 1.24 -13.30 -6.92
CA SER A 54 2.69 -13.47 -6.79
C SER A 54 3.52 -12.19 -6.97
N THR A 55 2.91 -11.06 -7.32
CA THR A 55 3.70 -9.87 -7.68
C THR A 55 3.66 -8.77 -6.65
N PHE A 56 2.63 -8.70 -5.80
CA PHE A 56 2.50 -7.59 -4.86
C PHE A 56 3.61 -7.53 -3.82
N GLU A 57 3.82 -6.34 -3.27
CA GLU A 57 4.61 -6.10 -2.08
C GLU A 57 3.83 -5.25 -1.09
N VAL A 58 4.07 -5.50 0.20
CA VAL A 58 3.52 -4.72 1.30
C VAL A 58 4.67 -4.03 2.01
N VAL A 59 4.63 -2.70 2.08
CA VAL A 59 5.69 -1.86 2.63
C VAL A 59 5.21 -1.18 3.90
N ASP A 60 6.00 -1.25 4.97
CA ASP A 60 5.79 -0.47 6.19
C ASP A 60 6.29 0.96 6.00
N LEU A 61 5.35 1.91 5.88
CA LEU A 61 5.63 3.33 5.72
C LEU A 61 6.25 3.96 6.97
N GLN A 62 6.10 3.36 8.15
CA GLN A 62 6.66 3.86 9.39
C GLN A 62 8.05 3.28 9.67
N ALA A 63 8.35 2.07 9.19
CA ALA A 63 9.71 1.52 9.24
C ALA A 63 10.66 2.22 8.24
N ALA A 64 10.12 2.67 7.10
CA ALA A 64 10.89 3.45 6.12
C ALA A 64 11.34 4.84 6.62
N GLY A 65 10.83 5.29 7.78
CA GLY A 65 11.28 6.51 8.45
C GLY A 65 12.65 6.40 9.15
N GLY A 66 13.31 5.23 9.10
CA GLY A 66 14.67 5.01 9.59
C GLY A 66 15.78 5.06 8.51
N GLY A 67 15.46 5.55 7.31
CA GLY A 67 16.44 5.82 6.26
C GLY A 67 16.64 7.31 6.06
N GLU A 68 17.49 7.92 6.88
CA GLU A 68 18.16 9.16 6.50
C GLU A 68 19.22 8.84 5.42
N LEU A 69 19.23 9.69 4.37
CA LEU A 69 20.22 9.90 3.30
C LEU A 69 20.11 9.03 2.04
#